data_AF-A0A1M6AP49-F1
#
_entry.id   AF-A0A1M6AP49-F1
#
_cell.length_a   1.000
_cell.length_b   1.000
_cell.length_c   1.000
_cell.angle_alpha   90.00
_cell.angle_beta   90.00
_cell.angle_gamma   90.00
#
_symmetry.space_group_name_H-M   'P 1'
#
loop_
_entity.id
_entity.type
_entity.pdbx_description
1 polymer ?
#
loop_
_entity_poly.entity_id
_entity_poly.type
_entity_poly.pdbx_seq_one_letter_code
_entity_poly.pdbx_strand_id
1 'polypeptide(L)'
;MLSLKARDIMIPIEQFTTITADATLHEGIQALRQSFHREGRPWHGHRILIVLNENGNLEGILTLRGILTAVGLYDLIKDPLFKSESWSWYFLRKLREGSRMRVRDIMRPVPVATVQADDELLDIVRTFLKHNVNSLPVLDRGCLLGVVRTVDVFRVLSDYYLGLEEKNG
;
A
#
# COMPACT_ATOMS: atom_id res chain seq x y z
N MET A 1 2.96 -11.17 25.64
CA MET A 1 3.06 -10.49 24.32
C MET A 1 1.72 -10.64 23.63
N LEU A 2 1.21 -9.63 22.93
CA LEU A 2 -0.05 -9.73 22.16
C LEU A 2 0.05 -10.93 21.20
N SER A 3 -0.74 -11.98 21.41
CA SER A 3 -0.77 -13.20 20.57
C SER A 3 -1.59 -13.02 19.29
N LEU A 4 -1.75 -11.78 18.82
CA LEU A 4 -2.53 -11.47 17.63
C LEU A 4 -1.75 -11.86 16.38
N LYS A 5 -2.45 -12.49 15.45
CA LYS A 5 -1.95 -12.90 14.14
C LYS A 5 -2.38 -11.91 13.06
N ALA A 6 -1.76 -12.00 11.90
CA ALA A 6 -2.13 -11.18 10.74
C ALA A 6 -3.62 -11.30 10.39
N ARG A 7 -4.18 -12.52 10.42
CA ARG A 7 -5.61 -12.76 10.17
C ARG A 7 -6.56 -12.04 11.13
N ASP A 8 -6.11 -11.73 12.35
CA ASP A 8 -6.94 -11.11 13.39
C ASP A 8 -7.07 -9.60 13.20
N ILE A 9 -6.13 -8.98 12.47
CA ILE A 9 -6.02 -7.52 12.34
C ILE A 9 -6.10 -7.03 10.89
N MET A 10 -6.06 -7.96 9.92
CA MET A 10 -6.13 -7.62 8.51
C MET A 10 -7.50 -7.08 8.13
N ILE A 11 -7.49 -6.30 7.05
CA ILE A 11 -8.71 -5.91 6.36
C ILE A 11 -8.95 -6.93 5.25
N PRO A 12 -10.15 -7.55 5.18
CA PRO A 12 -10.51 -8.48 4.13
C PRO A 12 -10.33 -7.88 2.73
N ILE A 13 -9.90 -8.71 1.78
CA ILE A 13 -9.56 -8.25 0.44
C ILE A 13 -10.74 -7.62 -0.32
N GLU A 14 -11.96 -8.06 -0.04
CA GLU A 14 -13.21 -7.58 -0.65
C GLU A 14 -13.49 -6.10 -0.29
N GLN A 15 -12.82 -5.58 0.74
CA GLN A 15 -12.91 -4.18 1.14
C GLN A 15 -11.94 -3.28 0.37
N PHE A 16 -11.10 -3.83 -0.51
CA PHE A 16 -10.19 -3.02 -1.32
C PHE A 16 -10.70 -2.84 -2.74
N THR A 17 -10.46 -1.65 -3.29
CA THR A 17 -10.67 -1.39 -4.71
C THR A 17 -9.59 -2.09 -5.53
N THR A 18 -9.99 -2.80 -6.57
CA THR A 18 -9.09 -3.53 -7.49
C THR A 18 -8.89 -2.74 -8.78
N ILE A 19 -7.75 -2.96 -9.44
CA ILE A 19 -7.45 -2.44 -10.77
C ILE A 19 -6.59 -3.45 -11.55
N THR A 20 -6.65 -3.43 -12.87
CA THR A 20 -5.81 -4.31 -13.70
C THR A 20 -4.39 -3.75 -13.85
N ALA A 21 -3.41 -4.63 -14.00
CA ALA A 21 -2.02 -4.25 -14.23
C ALA A 21 -1.81 -3.43 -15.52
N ASP A 22 -2.70 -3.62 -16.51
CA ASP A 22 -2.67 -2.91 -17.80
C ASP A 22 -3.42 -1.59 -17.84
N ALA A 23 -4.16 -1.26 -16.78
CA ALA A 23 -4.80 0.03 -16.66
C ALA A 23 -3.77 1.16 -16.76
N THR A 24 -4.19 2.28 -17.32
CA THR A 24 -3.38 3.49 -17.44
C THR A 24 -3.15 4.15 -16.08
N LEU A 25 -2.12 4.99 -15.99
CA LEU A 25 -1.90 5.87 -14.83
C LEU A 25 -3.14 6.72 -14.51
N HIS A 26 -3.86 7.21 -15.53
CA HIS A 26 -5.06 8.01 -15.32
C HIS A 26 -6.16 7.22 -14.61
N GLU A 27 -6.45 6.01 -15.07
CA GLU A 27 -7.40 5.10 -14.43
C GLU A 27 -6.96 4.75 -13.01
N GLY A 28 -5.66 4.54 -12.79
CA GLY A 28 -5.08 4.34 -11.45
C GLY A 28 -5.30 5.52 -10.50
N ILE A 29 -5.11 6.76 -10.97
CA ILE A 29 -5.38 7.97 -10.19
C ILE A 29 -6.87 8.08 -9.86
N GLN A 30 -7.75 7.82 -10.84
CA GLN A 30 -9.20 7.89 -10.63
C GLN A 30 -9.69 6.86 -9.61
N ALA A 31 -9.26 5.60 -9.77
CA ALA A 31 -9.61 4.51 -8.84
C ALA A 31 -9.09 4.79 -7.42
N LEU A 32 -7.85 5.28 -7.27
CA LEU A 32 -7.29 5.61 -5.96
C LEU A 32 -8.00 6.81 -5.32
N ARG A 33 -8.40 7.81 -6.12
CA ARG A 33 -9.20 8.94 -5.61
C ARG A 33 -10.56 8.46 -5.09
N GLN A 34 -11.20 7.54 -5.80
CA GLN A 34 -12.47 6.93 -5.38
C GLN A 34 -12.29 6.09 -4.11
N SER A 35 -11.16 5.37 -3.99
CA SER A 35 -10.89 4.54 -2.82
C SER A 35 -10.80 5.34 -1.53
N PHE A 36 -10.55 6.67 -1.56
CA PHE A 36 -10.56 7.54 -0.38
C PHE A 36 -11.96 7.90 0.14
N HIS A 37 -13.00 7.73 -0.66
CA HIS A 37 -14.36 8.23 -0.39
C HIS A 37 -15.34 7.15 0.12
N ARG A 38 -14.82 6.11 0.78
CA ARG A 38 -15.65 5.04 1.38
C ARG A 38 -16.29 5.54 2.68
N GLU A 39 -17.56 5.19 2.91
CA GLU A 39 -18.33 5.46 4.15
C GLU A 39 -18.76 6.92 4.42
N GLY A 40 -18.93 7.75 3.38
CA GLY A 40 -19.55 9.09 3.54
C GLY A 40 -18.72 10.11 4.34
N ARG A 41 -17.50 9.75 4.75
CA ARG A 41 -16.53 10.63 5.41
C ARG A 41 -15.35 10.91 4.47
N PRO A 42 -14.96 12.18 4.27
CA PRO A 42 -13.80 12.52 3.46
C PRO A 42 -12.52 11.81 3.96
N TRP A 43 -11.72 11.25 3.05
CA TRP A 43 -10.35 10.75 3.31
C TRP A 43 -10.19 9.49 4.16
N HIS A 44 -11.25 8.68 4.35
CA HIS A 44 -11.25 7.53 5.26
C HIS A 44 -11.03 6.16 4.58
N GLY A 45 -11.11 6.07 3.26
CA GLY A 45 -10.95 4.79 2.58
C GLY A 45 -9.48 4.34 2.38
N HIS A 46 -9.30 3.12 1.87
CA HIS A 46 -7.97 2.49 1.79
C HIS A 46 -7.09 3.18 0.75
N ARG A 47 -5.92 3.67 1.17
CA ARG A 47 -5.01 4.45 0.31
C ARG A 47 -4.14 3.61 -0.63
N ILE A 48 -4.68 2.46 -1.03
CA ILE A 48 -4.04 1.49 -1.91
C ILE A 48 -5.08 0.90 -2.86
N LEU A 49 -4.64 0.44 -4.02
CA LEU A 49 -5.40 -0.42 -4.91
C LEU A 49 -4.72 -1.78 -5.01
N ILE A 50 -5.54 -2.82 -5.11
CA ILE A 50 -5.09 -4.18 -5.36
C ILE A 50 -4.95 -4.35 -6.87
N VAL A 51 -3.76 -4.73 -7.32
CA VAL A 51 -3.50 -4.91 -8.76
C VAL A 51 -3.63 -6.38 -9.10
N LEU A 52 -4.55 -6.69 -10.00
CA LEU A 52 -4.81 -8.05 -10.48
C LEU A 52 -4.33 -8.20 -11.93
N ASN A 53 -3.88 -9.40 -12.28
CA ASN A 53 -3.64 -9.78 -13.66
C ASN A 53 -4.94 -10.21 -14.36
N GLU A 54 -4.85 -10.55 -15.65
CA GLU A 54 -5.99 -10.98 -16.48
C GLU A 54 -6.72 -12.21 -15.94
N ASN A 55 -6.02 -13.07 -15.18
CA ASN A 55 -6.59 -14.26 -14.56
C ASN A 55 -7.22 -13.99 -13.18
N GLY A 56 -7.26 -12.73 -12.73
CA GLY A 56 -7.75 -12.34 -11.40
C GLY A 56 -6.76 -12.59 -10.26
N ASN A 57 -5.52 -13.01 -10.57
CA ASN A 57 -4.50 -13.24 -9.54
C ASN A 57 -3.82 -11.94 -9.15
N LEU A 58 -3.45 -11.84 -7.88
CA LEU A 58 -2.72 -10.70 -7.32
C LEU A 58 -1.34 -10.54 -7.97
N GLU A 59 -1.10 -9.39 -8.59
CA GLU A 59 0.18 -9.05 -9.24
C GLU A 59 0.94 -7.96 -8.48
N GLY A 60 0.22 -7.03 -7.84
CA GLY A 60 0.84 -5.92 -7.12
C GLY A 60 -0.11 -5.14 -6.22
N ILE A 61 0.45 -4.11 -5.60
CA ILE A 61 -0.31 -3.06 -4.90
C ILE A 61 0.09 -1.72 -5.49
N LEU A 62 -0.89 -0.93 -5.91
CA LEU A 62 -0.68 0.46 -6.27
C LEU A 62 -0.93 1.34 -5.05
N THR A 63 -0.01 2.27 -4.77
CA THR A 63 -0.08 3.17 -3.61
C THR A 63 -0.04 4.62 -4.07
N LEU A 64 -0.52 5.53 -3.22
CA LEU A 64 -0.36 6.98 -3.46
C LEU A 64 1.12 7.36 -3.69
N ARG A 65 2.04 6.76 -2.92
CA ARG A 65 3.48 6.97 -3.10
C ARG A 65 3.94 6.57 -4.49
N GLY A 66 3.53 5.40 -4.98
CA GLY A 66 3.87 4.94 -6.34
C GLY A 66 3.40 5.92 -7.42
N ILE A 67 2.18 6.44 -7.28
CA ILE A 67 1.65 7.49 -8.17
C ILE A 67 2.46 8.78 -8.07
N LEU A 68 2.73 9.28 -6.86
CA LEU A 68 3.49 10.53 -6.65
C LEU A 68 4.93 10.42 -7.18
N THR A 69 5.57 9.27 -7.04
CA THR A 69 6.88 9.00 -7.63
C THR A 69 6.78 8.98 -9.16
N ALA A 70 5.76 8.33 -9.73
CA ALA A 70 5.56 8.26 -11.17
C ALA A 70 5.36 9.63 -11.84
N VAL A 71 4.67 10.56 -11.16
CA VAL A 71 4.49 11.94 -11.63
C VAL A 71 5.62 12.88 -11.23
N GLY A 72 6.67 12.39 -10.57
CA GLY A 72 7.86 13.16 -10.19
C GLY A 72 7.64 14.12 -9.02
N LEU A 73 6.43 14.12 -8.45
CA LEU A 73 6.10 14.95 -7.30
C LEU A 73 6.79 14.47 -6.02
N TYR A 74 7.01 13.16 -5.87
CA TYR A 74 7.68 12.63 -4.67
C TYR A 74 9.13 13.13 -4.55
N ASP A 75 9.84 13.25 -5.67
CA ASP A 75 11.23 13.71 -5.69
C ASP A 75 11.30 15.24 -5.53
N LEU A 76 10.29 15.98 -6.01
CA LEU A 76 10.12 17.42 -5.74
C LEU A 76 9.85 17.72 -4.26
N ILE A 77 9.18 16.82 -3.53
CA ILE A 77 8.85 16.99 -2.11
C ILE A 77 10.03 16.61 -1.21
N LYS A 78 11.01 15.85 -1.71
CA LYS A 78 12.12 15.31 -0.92
C LYS A 78 13.46 16.05 -1.03
N ASP A 79 13.60 17.10 -1.85
CA ASP A 79 14.86 17.85 -1.95
C ASP A 79 14.66 19.39 -2.00
N PRO A 80 15.32 20.18 -1.11
CA PRO A 80 15.38 21.65 -1.17
C PRO A 80 16.15 22.24 -2.37
N LEU A 81 16.96 21.47 -3.11
CA LEU A 81 17.79 21.94 -4.21
C LEU A 81 17.80 20.91 -5.35
N PHE A 82 16.91 21.09 -6.32
CA PHE A 82 16.66 20.26 -7.53
C PHE A 82 17.87 19.99 -8.48
N LYS A 83 19.12 19.93 -8.05
CA LYS A 83 20.30 19.78 -8.93
C LYS A 83 21.26 18.78 -8.30
N SER A 84 21.54 17.62 -8.88
CA SER A 84 22.11 17.49 -10.22
C SER A 84 22.35 15.99 -10.52
N GLU A 85 22.30 15.66 -11.81
CA GLU A 85 22.82 14.44 -12.44
C GLU A 85 21.89 13.22 -12.64
N SER A 86 21.77 12.90 -13.93
CA SER A 86 21.32 11.65 -14.57
C SER A 86 19.87 11.21 -14.40
N TRP A 87 19.29 11.23 -13.20
CA TRP A 87 17.96 10.66 -12.98
C TRP A 87 16.84 11.59 -13.46
N SER A 88 16.99 12.90 -13.30
CA SER A 88 16.04 13.89 -13.80
C SER A 88 15.92 13.89 -15.33
N TRP A 89 17.00 13.61 -16.06
CA TRP A 89 16.95 13.48 -17.53
C TRP A 89 16.34 12.15 -17.99
N TYR A 90 16.64 11.04 -17.32
CA TYR A 90 15.95 9.77 -17.54
C TYR A 90 14.44 9.90 -17.30
N PHE A 91 14.07 10.63 -16.24
CA PHE A 91 12.69 10.88 -15.85
C PHE A 91 11.96 11.85 -16.80
N LEU A 92 12.59 12.97 -17.18
CA LEU A 92 12.07 13.88 -18.19
C LEU A 92 11.96 13.19 -19.56
N ARG A 93 12.80 12.20 -19.88
CA ARG A 93 12.67 11.38 -21.09
C ARG A 93 11.43 10.49 -21.03
N LYS A 94 11.15 9.84 -19.91
CA LYS A 94 9.92 9.05 -19.70
C LYS A 94 8.64 9.90 -19.71
N LEU A 95 8.71 11.16 -19.29
CA LEU A 95 7.60 12.11 -19.38
C LEU A 95 7.45 12.71 -20.80
N ARG A 96 8.55 12.96 -21.53
CA ARG A 96 8.56 13.51 -22.90
C ARG A 96 8.28 12.47 -23.98
N GLU A 97 8.60 11.20 -23.75
CA GLU A 97 8.09 10.06 -24.50
C GLU A 97 6.63 9.82 -24.08
N GLY A 98 5.70 10.65 -24.58
CA GLY A 98 4.27 10.61 -24.24
C GLY A 98 3.59 9.25 -24.48
N SER A 99 3.85 8.24 -23.65
CA SER A 99 3.49 6.86 -23.90
C SER A 99 2.86 6.24 -22.66
N ARG A 100 1.57 5.88 -22.80
CA ARG A 100 0.71 5.03 -21.96
C ARG A 100 1.37 4.34 -20.74
N MET A 101 1.78 5.09 -19.72
CA MET A 101 2.25 4.49 -18.48
C MET A 101 1.12 3.68 -17.87
N ARG A 102 1.41 2.41 -17.53
CA ARG A 102 0.45 1.47 -16.96
C ARG A 102 0.69 1.30 -15.47
N VAL A 103 -0.32 0.78 -14.78
CA VAL A 103 -0.25 0.46 -13.35
C VAL A 103 0.91 -0.49 -13.05
N ARG A 104 1.17 -1.49 -13.92
CA ARG A 104 2.31 -2.41 -13.79
C ARG A 104 3.67 -1.72 -13.70
N ASP A 105 3.82 -0.54 -14.28
CA ASP A 105 5.09 0.20 -14.33
C ASP A 105 5.42 0.90 -13.00
N ILE A 106 4.41 1.06 -12.13
CA ILE A 106 4.48 1.92 -10.93
C ILE A 106 3.95 1.24 -9.65
N MET A 107 3.31 0.08 -9.78
CA MET A 107 2.87 -0.72 -8.65
C MET A 107 4.07 -1.30 -7.90
N ARG A 108 3.88 -1.60 -6.63
CA ARG A 108 4.80 -2.46 -5.89
C ARG A 108 4.43 -3.92 -6.17
N PRO A 109 5.32 -4.75 -6.75
CA PRO A 109 5.07 -6.17 -6.89
C PRO A 109 4.83 -6.81 -5.52
N VAL A 110 3.92 -7.78 -5.47
CA VAL A 110 3.55 -8.43 -4.20
C VAL A 110 4.71 -9.08 -3.46
N PRO A 111 5.61 -9.83 -4.12
CA PRO A 111 6.70 -10.52 -3.43
C PRO A 111 7.67 -9.59 -2.68
N VAL A 112 7.62 -8.27 -2.92
CA VAL A 112 8.50 -7.29 -2.27
C VAL A 112 8.31 -7.29 -0.76
N ALA A 113 7.08 -7.42 -0.26
CA ALA A 113 6.78 -7.44 1.16
C ALA A 113 5.39 -8.02 1.41
N THR A 114 5.31 -9.17 2.07
CA THR A 114 4.09 -9.90 2.44
C THR A 114 4.26 -10.55 3.80
N VAL A 115 3.15 -10.94 4.42
CA VAL A 115 3.11 -11.77 5.64
C VAL A 115 2.16 -12.95 5.43
N GLN A 116 2.36 -14.03 6.19
CA GLN A 116 1.40 -15.14 6.25
C GLN A 116 0.28 -14.83 7.23
N ALA A 117 -0.89 -15.44 7.02
CA ALA A 117 -2.07 -15.27 7.86
C ALA A 117 -1.84 -15.63 9.34
N ASP A 118 -0.88 -16.50 9.61
CA ASP A 118 -0.50 -16.96 10.95
C ASP A 118 0.71 -16.24 11.55
N ASP A 119 1.32 -15.29 10.83
CA ASP A 119 2.43 -14.49 11.37
C ASP A 119 1.95 -13.65 12.55
N GLU A 120 2.77 -13.60 13.61
CA GLU A 120 2.46 -12.82 14.81
C GLU A 120 2.65 -11.32 14.58
N LEU A 121 1.97 -10.50 15.39
CA LEU A 121 2.04 -9.04 15.35
C LEU A 121 3.48 -8.49 15.29
N LEU A 122 4.40 -9.09 16.04
CA LEU A 122 5.80 -8.67 16.05
C LEU A 122 6.49 -8.87 14.70
N ASP A 123 6.20 -9.98 14.01
CA ASP A 123 6.77 -10.27 12.69
C ASP A 123 6.17 -9.37 11.61
N ILE A 124 4.89 -9.00 11.74
CA ILE A 124 4.26 -7.99 10.91
C ILE A 124 4.97 -6.63 11.06
N VAL A 125 5.21 -6.18 12.31
CA VAL A 125 5.93 -4.93 12.60
C VAL A 125 7.35 -4.96 12.05
N ARG A 126 8.08 -6.06 12.26
CA ARG A 126 9.43 -6.25 11.69
C ARG A 126 9.42 -6.14 10.18
N THR A 127 8.42 -6.72 9.52
CA THR A 127 8.28 -6.68 8.05
C THR A 127 8.01 -5.26 7.56
N PHE A 128 7.13 -4.50 8.24
CA PHE A 128 6.92 -3.08 7.92
C PHE A 128 8.23 -2.26 7.97
N LEU A 129 8.99 -2.43 9.06
CA LEU A 129 10.25 -1.70 9.27
C LEU A 129 11.32 -2.10 8.26
N LYS A 130 11.49 -3.41 8.02
CA LYS A 130 12.49 -3.97 7.09
C LYS A 130 12.27 -3.47 5.67
N HIS A 131 11.02 -3.45 5.21
CA HIS A 131 10.70 -3.12 3.82
C HIS A 131 10.34 -1.63 3.62
N ASN A 132 10.24 -0.86 4.70
CA ASN A 132 9.81 0.54 4.68
C ASN A 132 8.49 0.74 3.89
N VAL A 133 7.50 -0.09 4.22
CA VAL A 133 6.18 -0.09 3.61
C VAL A 133 5.11 0.22 4.66
N ASN A 134 3.93 0.67 4.21
CA ASN A 134 2.81 1.01 5.09
C ASN A 134 1.62 0.03 4.99
N SER A 135 1.73 -0.96 4.10
CA SER A 135 0.73 -1.97 3.83
C SER A 135 1.41 -3.29 3.43
N LEU A 136 0.90 -4.40 3.95
CA LEU A 136 1.39 -5.76 3.69
C LEU A 136 0.21 -6.65 3.26
N PRO A 137 0.25 -7.25 2.05
CA PRO A 137 -0.60 -8.37 1.70
C PRO A 137 -0.46 -9.49 2.73
N VAL A 138 -1.60 -10.04 3.14
CA VAL A 138 -1.68 -11.24 3.98
C VAL A 138 -2.03 -12.42 3.10
N LEU A 139 -1.14 -13.41 3.07
CA LEU A 139 -1.31 -14.62 2.27
C LEU A 139 -1.62 -15.82 3.17
N ASP A 140 -2.42 -16.74 2.65
CA ASP A 140 -2.57 -18.09 3.20
C ASP A 140 -2.37 -19.09 2.06
N ARG A 141 -1.31 -19.90 2.15
CA ARG A 141 -0.93 -20.87 1.11
C ARG A 141 -0.87 -20.27 -0.31
N GLY A 142 -0.43 -19.01 -0.41
CA GLY A 142 -0.33 -18.27 -1.67
C GLY A 142 -1.61 -17.54 -2.11
N CYS A 143 -2.74 -17.75 -1.42
CA CYS A 143 -3.97 -17.01 -1.65
C CYS A 143 -3.98 -15.70 -0.87
N LEU A 144 -4.37 -14.60 -1.51
CA LEU A 144 -4.52 -13.31 -0.85
C LEU A 144 -5.81 -13.27 -0.03
N LEU A 145 -5.67 -13.10 1.29
CA LEU A 145 -6.83 -12.97 2.18
C LEU A 145 -7.19 -11.52 2.49
N GLY A 146 -6.19 -10.64 2.51
CA GLY A 146 -6.40 -9.25 2.94
C GLY A 146 -5.12 -8.44 2.98
N VAL A 147 -5.19 -7.30 3.64
CA VAL A 147 -4.05 -6.40 3.83
C VAL A 147 -4.03 -5.89 5.26
N VAL A 148 -2.85 -5.91 5.89
CA VAL A 148 -2.59 -5.17 7.14
C VAL A 148 -1.94 -3.85 6.79
N ARG A 149 -2.38 -2.75 7.42
CA ARG A 149 -1.72 -1.44 7.31
C ARG A 149 -1.10 -1.05 8.65
N THR A 150 -0.11 -0.17 8.61
CA THR A 150 0.52 0.36 9.83
C THR A 150 -0.48 1.05 10.76
N VAL A 151 -1.51 1.69 10.20
CA VAL A 151 -2.61 2.30 10.98
C VAL A 151 -3.47 1.27 11.72
N ASP A 152 -3.62 0.06 11.18
CA ASP A 152 -4.40 -1.00 11.81
C ASP A 152 -3.61 -1.61 12.99
N VAL A 153 -2.29 -1.78 12.80
CA VAL A 153 -1.36 -2.14 13.89
C VAL A 153 -1.38 -1.07 14.99
N PHE A 154 -1.29 0.21 14.62
CA PHE A 154 -1.32 1.31 15.58
C PHE A 154 -2.62 1.32 16.40
N ARG A 155 -3.77 1.11 15.75
CA ARG A 155 -5.07 1.00 16.43
C ARG A 155 -5.06 -0.13 17.46
N VAL A 156 -4.62 -1.33 17.08
CA VAL A 156 -4.53 -2.50 17.97
C VAL A 156 -3.64 -2.22 19.18
N LEU A 157 -2.49 -1.58 18.97
CA LEU A 157 -1.60 -1.20 20.06
C LEU A 157 -2.25 -0.15 20.97
N SER A 158 -2.88 0.87 20.40
CA SER A 158 -3.59 1.90 21.15
C SER A 158 -4.68 1.31 22.03
N ASP A 159 -5.54 0.46 21.47
CA ASP A 159 -6.65 -0.19 22.19
C ASP A 159 -6.12 -1.09 23.32
N TYR A 160 -5.00 -1.79 23.09
CA TYR A 160 -4.35 -2.60 24.12
C TYR A 160 -3.83 -1.76 25.29
N TYR A 161 -3.12 -0.66 25.02
CA TYR A 161 -2.57 0.18 26.08
C TYR A 161 -3.64 0.95 26.86
N LEU A 162 -4.67 1.48 26.18
CA LEU A 162 -5.80 2.15 26.85
C LEU A 162 -6.58 1.18 27.75
N GLY A 163 -6.82 -0.05 27.29
CA GLY A 163 -7.48 -1.08 28.09
C GLY A 163 -6.66 -1.59 29.30
N LEU A 164 -5.35 -1.32 29.35
CA LEU A 164 -4.52 -1.58 30.53
C LEU A 164 -4.63 -0.47 31.57
N GLU A 165 -4.81 0.79 31.15
CA GLU A 165 -5.00 1.92 32.07
C GLU A 165 -6.35 1.82 32.80
N GLU A 166 -7.42 1.41 32.11
CA GLU A 166 -8.74 1.19 32.72
C GLU A 166 -8.80 0.01 33.71
N LYS A 167 -7.89 -0.97 33.60
CA LYS A 167 -7.83 -2.13 34.51
C LYS A 167 -6.95 -1.89 35.74
N ASN A 168 -6.09 -0.88 35.69
CA ASN A 168 -5.13 -0.56 36.75
C ASN A 168 -5.47 0.72 37.53
N GLY A 169 -6.52 1.43 37.15
CA GLY A 169 -7.10 2.58 37.88
C GLY A 169 -8.38 2.19 38.60
#